data_AF-A0A7C3BYC9-F1
#
_entry.id   AF-A0A7C3BYC9-F1
#
_cell.length_a   1.000
_cell.length_b   1.000
_cell.length_c   1.000
_cell.angle_alpha   90.00
_cell.angle_beta   90.00
_cell.angle_gamma   90.00
#
_symmetry.space_group_name_H-M   'P 1'
#
loop_
_entity.id
_entity.type
_entity.pdbx_description
1 polymer ?
#
loop_
_entity_poly.entity_id
_entity_poly.type
_entity_poly.pdbx_seq_one_letter_code
_entity_poly.pdbx_strand_id
1 'polypeptide(L)'
;MPYLAKLEKAGIPTVVVDLEDQEQMVKQEALVSGVPKIRYLHASRTLPGPEDVDNWIDKMLETLTRPLTDEEKESGLYTIPQQRIIFEGTLEEAQDFYQQTEWIPLPVEAPIAKYTDGFPIIVPTEEKVTWMLTGTSHKPDEIVTHQADRMATQGEATSEGRLEIRKGDVVRFQPLKRTATVEQVAVNAVMAGCRPEHLPIVLAIAQSGTPISTTNFPSQAVCVSGPIVKEIGMNTGCGMFGPGSVANSPIGRAYQLMAINLGGAVPGVNRMGCLGSPLNNGGVAYAENADGLPPGWKGLNEEFGYKKDENIVMVQMITGGILGSQFSPGGYRALQKSGHGGIARKFDVKGTPGPHNWLDYIVPELYAGREGAWTIVMVPEMAQHLVDLGFKSKDDVYEYLWKKGFEPLKKYRGRSWPDFRRNGWTGIEKTSGKPWLELDPEYMVPAAGDDPNEFCIVIGGGQEEACVQLAGDRGNAFSIDAWK
;
A
#
# COMPACT_ATOMS: atom_id res chain seq x y z
N MET A 1 6.61 -7.40 16.60
CA MET A 1 6.45 -7.44 18.07
C MET A 1 7.60 -6.68 18.77
N PRO A 2 7.76 -5.36 18.55
CA PRO A 2 8.92 -4.63 19.07
C PRO A 2 8.95 -4.58 20.60
N TYR A 3 7.79 -4.41 21.23
CA TYR A 3 7.67 -4.32 22.68
C TYR A 3 8.02 -5.63 23.40
N LEU A 4 7.53 -6.77 22.91
CA LEU A 4 7.88 -8.07 23.50
C LEU A 4 9.36 -8.36 23.36
N ALA A 5 9.94 -8.08 22.19
CA ALA A 5 11.38 -8.23 22.00
C ALA A 5 12.20 -7.33 22.93
N LYS A 6 11.70 -6.14 23.26
CA LYS A 6 12.33 -5.26 24.27
C LYS A 6 12.31 -5.87 25.66
N LEU A 7 11.20 -6.50 26.07
CA LEU A 7 11.08 -7.18 27.36
C LEU A 7 12.01 -8.39 27.44
N GLU A 8 12.03 -9.24 26.42
CA GLU A 8 12.91 -10.41 26.33
C GLU A 8 14.39 -10.03 26.40
N LYS A 9 14.80 -8.99 25.66
CA LYS A 9 16.18 -8.46 25.72
C LYS A 9 16.53 -7.83 27.07
N ALA A 10 15.53 -7.41 27.85
CA ALA A 10 15.71 -6.95 29.23
C ALA A 10 15.71 -8.11 30.25
N GLY A 11 15.62 -9.37 29.78
CA GLY A 11 15.57 -10.55 30.63
C GLY A 11 14.21 -10.78 31.30
N ILE A 12 13.14 -10.17 30.79
CA ILE A 12 11.77 -10.34 31.27
C ILE A 12 11.06 -11.33 30.32
N PRO A 13 10.79 -12.58 30.74
CA PRO A 13 10.14 -13.56 29.89
C PRO A 13 8.74 -13.11 29.47
N THR A 14 8.42 -13.35 28.21
CA THR A 14 7.10 -13.09 27.64
C THR A 14 6.48 -14.38 27.09
N VAL A 15 5.16 -14.37 26.94
CA VAL A 15 4.42 -15.41 26.22
C VAL A 15 3.46 -14.71 25.29
N VAL A 16 3.54 -15.03 24.00
CA VAL A 16 2.58 -14.56 22.99
C VAL A 16 1.41 -15.52 22.96
N VAL A 17 0.20 -14.97 23.03
CA VAL A 17 -1.05 -15.70 22.80
C VAL A 17 -1.64 -15.18 21.50
N ASP A 18 -1.72 -16.02 20.48
CA ASP A 18 -2.26 -15.68 19.15
C ASP A 18 -2.77 -16.96 18.46
N LEU A 19 -3.32 -16.85 17.26
CA LEU A 19 -3.98 -17.96 16.58
C LEU A 19 -2.97 -18.98 16.01
N GLU A 20 -3.33 -20.25 16.00
CA GLU A 20 -2.48 -21.33 15.47
C GLU A 20 -2.02 -21.07 14.02
N ASP A 21 -2.91 -20.53 13.18
CA ASP A 21 -2.62 -20.20 11.78
C ASP A 21 -1.69 -18.97 11.59
N GLN A 22 -1.29 -18.32 12.69
CA GLN A 22 -0.38 -17.17 12.70
C GLN A 22 1.01 -17.51 13.26
N GLU A 23 1.25 -18.75 13.68
CA GLU A 23 2.49 -19.16 14.35
C GLU A 23 3.76 -18.81 13.54
N GLN A 24 3.73 -19.02 12.23
CA GLN A 24 4.88 -18.74 11.35
C GLN A 24 5.17 -17.23 11.24
N MET A 25 4.13 -16.41 11.22
CA MET A 25 4.26 -14.95 11.23
C MET A 25 4.93 -14.50 12.52
N VAL A 26 4.48 -15.02 13.66
CA VAL A 26 5.03 -14.72 14.97
C VAL A 26 6.49 -15.14 15.06
N LYS A 27 6.84 -16.35 14.59
CA LYS A 27 8.22 -16.83 14.52
C LYS A 27 9.12 -15.90 13.71
N GLN A 28 8.69 -15.49 12.51
CA GLN A 28 9.51 -14.61 11.67
C GLN A 28 9.64 -13.20 12.24
N GLU A 29 8.56 -12.64 12.78
CA GLU A 29 8.59 -11.32 13.40
C GLU A 29 9.46 -11.31 14.66
N ALA A 30 9.44 -12.38 15.45
CA ALA A 30 10.31 -12.56 16.61
C ALA A 30 11.78 -12.66 16.18
N LEU A 31 12.06 -13.45 15.14
CA LEU A 31 13.39 -13.61 14.55
C LEU A 31 13.98 -12.28 14.06
N VAL A 32 13.19 -11.48 13.32
CA VAL A 32 13.58 -10.15 12.83
C VAL A 32 13.77 -9.17 13.99
N SER A 33 13.01 -9.33 15.07
CA SER A 33 13.16 -8.54 16.30
C SER A 33 14.35 -9.00 17.16
N GLY A 34 15.04 -10.07 16.78
CA GLY A 34 16.21 -10.62 17.46
C GLY A 34 15.90 -11.47 18.69
N VAL A 35 14.72 -12.10 18.71
CA VAL A 35 14.26 -13.08 19.69
C VAL A 35 13.83 -14.33 18.93
N PRO A 36 14.77 -15.19 18.49
CA PRO A 36 14.50 -16.31 17.59
C PRO A 36 13.55 -17.36 18.19
N LYS A 37 13.46 -17.42 19.52
CA LYS A 37 12.71 -18.45 20.27
C LYS A 37 11.78 -17.81 21.29
N ILE A 38 10.74 -17.15 20.80
CA ILE A 38 9.67 -16.60 21.65
C ILE A 38 8.70 -17.71 22.07
N ARG A 39 8.24 -17.66 23.32
CA ARG A 39 7.21 -18.57 23.83
C ARG A 39 5.85 -18.21 23.22
N TYR A 40 5.14 -19.22 22.71
CA TYR A 40 3.90 -19.06 21.97
C TYR A 40 2.82 -20.03 22.49
N LEU A 41 1.59 -19.54 22.62
CA LEU A 41 0.41 -20.32 22.96
C LEU A 41 -0.72 -19.99 21.99
N HIS A 42 -1.53 -21.00 21.68
CA HIS A 42 -2.63 -20.86 20.72
C HIS A 42 -3.90 -20.41 21.43
N ALA A 43 -4.47 -19.30 20.98
CA ALA A 43 -5.86 -18.93 21.24
C ALA A 43 -6.80 -19.62 20.24
N SER A 44 -8.04 -19.83 20.66
CA SER A 44 -9.10 -20.35 19.79
C SER A 44 -9.62 -19.27 18.86
N ARG A 45 -9.84 -19.66 17.60
CA ARG A 45 -10.46 -18.81 16.59
C ARG A 45 -12.00 -18.80 16.69
N THR A 46 -12.57 -19.72 17.46
CA THR A 46 -14.02 -20.00 17.48
C THR A 46 -14.66 -19.84 18.84
N LEU A 47 -13.89 -19.93 19.93
CA LEU A 47 -14.41 -19.76 21.27
C LEU A 47 -14.46 -18.27 21.65
N PRO A 48 -15.50 -17.83 22.38
CA PRO A 48 -15.51 -16.52 23.01
C PRO A 48 -14.32 -16.37 23.97
N GLY A 49 -13.75 -15.16 24.05
CA GLY A 49 -12.60 -14.87 24.90
C GLY A 49 -12.69 -15.43 26.34
N PRO A 50 -13.79 -15.22 27.09
CA PRO A 50 -13.94 -15.75 28.44
C PRO A 50 -13.87 -17.28 28.54
N GLU A 51 -14.38 -18.00 27.53
CA GLU A 51 -14.33 -19.47 27.48
C GLU A 51 -12.96 -19.98 27.04
N ASP A 52 -12.29 -19.23 26.16
CA ASP A 52 -10.98 -19.62 25.66
C ASP A 52 -9.86 -19.42 26.69
N VAL A 53 -10.01 -18.48 27.63
CA VAL A 53 -9.05 -18.24 28.73
C VAL A 53 -8.72 -19.54 29.47
N ASP A 54 -9.73 -20.39 29.72
CA ASP A 54 -9.55 -21.67 30.41
C ASP A 54 -8.64 -22.65 29.63
N ASN A 55 -8.47 -22.48 28.31
CA ASN A 55 -7.62 -23.35 27.50
C ASN A 55 -6.12 -23.03 27.60
N TRP A 56 -5.77 -21.79 27.95
CA TRP A 56 -4.38 -21.31 27.88
C TRP A 56 -3.87 -20.59 29.15
N ILE A 57 -4.72 -20.17 30.10
CA ILE A 57 -4.27 -19.39 31.26
C ILE A 57 -3.27 -20.14 32.15
N ASP A 58 -3.56 -21.39 32.51
CA ASP A 58 -2.68 -22.20 33.36
C ASP A 58 -1.36 -22.50 32.65
N LYS A 59 -1.43 -22.84 31.35
CA LYS A 59 -0.25 -23.05 30.49
C LYS A 59 0.59 -21.78 30.37
N MET A 60 -0.05 -20.62 30.29
CA MET A 60 0.63 -19.32 30.23
C MET A 60 1.36 -19.05 31.54
N LEU A 61 0.72 -19.26 32.69
CA LEU A 61 1.35 -19.09 34.00
C LEU A 61 2.54 -20.03 34.18
N GLU A 62 2.40 -21.30 33.82
CA GLU A 62 3.50 -22.26 33.83
C GLU A 62 4.64 -21.82 32.88
N THR A 63 4.28 -21.44 31.65
CA THR A 63 5.25 -21.04 30.63
C THR A 63 5.98 -19.76 31.03
N LEU A 64 5.33 -18.79 31.69
CA LEU A 64 5.97 -17.58 32.19
C LEU A 64 6.90 -17.84 33.38
N THR A 65 6.56 -18.80 34.24
CA THR A 65 7.28 -19.03 35.51
C THR A 65 8.42 -20.03 35.42
N ARG A 66 8.42 -20.92 34.41
CA ARG A 66 9.55 -21.83 34.20
C ARG A 66 10.81 -21.10 33.73
N PRO A 67 12.02 -21.55 34.15
CA PRO A 67 13.28 -21.02 33.66
C PRO A 67 13.36 -21.04 32.12
N LEU A 68 14.04 -20.04 31.55
CA LEU A 68 14.36 -20.01 30.12
C LEU A 68 15.29 -21.19 29.77
N THR A 69 15.00 -21.87 28.66
CA THR A 69 15.96 -22.80 28.04
C THR A 69 17.14 -22.03 27.44
N ASP A 70 18.21 -22.73 27.05
CA ASP A 70 19.35 -22.06 26.41
C ASP A 70 18.98 -21.50 25.02
N GLU A 71 18.10 -22.19 24.27
CA GLU A 71 17.53 -21.68 23.03
C GLU A 71 16.68 -20.41 23.24
N GLU A 72 15.87 -20.34 24.31
CA GLU A 72 15.06 -19.16 24.63
C GLU A 72 15.91 -17.95 25.08
N LYS A 73 17.15 -18.18 25.51
CA LYS A 73 18.12 -17.12 25.84
C LYS A 73 18.88 -16.61 24.61
N GLU A 74 18.77 -17.30 23.46
CA GLU A 74 19.43 -16.85 22.24
C GLU A 74 18.90 -15.47 21.84
N SER A 75 19.83 -14.59 21.47
CA SER A 75 19.52 -13.24 21.01
C SER A 75 20.53 -12.82 19.96
N GLY A 76 20.12 -11.93 19.07
CA GLY A 76 20.96 -11.44 17.98
C GLY A 76 20.14 -11.06 16.76
N LEU A 77 20.68 -10.18 15.92
CA LEU A 77 20.03 -9.84 14.66
C LEU A 77 20.17 -11.02 13.70
N TYR A 78 19.04 -11.61 13.32
CA TYR A 78 19.02 -12.61 12.26
C TYR A 78 19.37 -11.95 10.93
N THR A 79 20.47 -12.39 10.33
CA THR A 79 20.93 -11.93 9.02
C THR A 79 20.97 -13.12 8.07
N ILE A 80 20.24 -13.01 6.95
CA ILE A 80 20.29 -14.02 5.90
C ILE A 80 21.51 -13.73 5.04
N PRO A 81 22.37 -14.73 4.75
CA PRO A 81 23.48 -14.56 3.82
C PRO A 81 22.98 -14.05 2.47
N GLN A 82 23.49 -12.89 2.03
CA GLN A 82 23.17 -12.32 0.73
C GLN A 82 24.28 -12.65 -0.27
N GLN A 83 24.19 -13.81 -0.91
CA GLN A 83 25.10 -14.17 -2.00
C GLN A 83 24.82 -13.29 -3.23
N ARG A 84 25.88 -12.77 -3.86
CA ARG A 84 25.75 -11.99 -5.11
C ARG A 84 25.26 -12.86 -6.26
N ILE A 85 25.82 -14.06 -6.40
CA ILE A 85 25.43 -15.07 -7.40
C ILE A 85 24.80 -16.24 -6.67
N ILE A 86 23.55 -16.57 -7.03
CA ILE A 86 22.76 -17.63 -6.38
C ILE A 86 22.61 -18.89 -7.24
N PHE A 87 23.05 -18.82 -8.50
CA PHE A 87 22.98 -19.90 -9.46
C PHE A 87 24.05 -19.71 -10.56
N GLU A 88 24.72 -20.79 -10.94
CA GLU A 88 25.64 -20.86 -12.07
C GLU A 88 25.24 -22.03 -12.96
N GLY A 89 25.08 -21.79 -14.26
CA GLY A 89 24.63 -22.80 -15.22
C GLY A 89 24.16 -22.18 -16.53
N THR A 90 23.47 -22.97 -17.34
CA THR A 90 22.85 -22.51 -18.59
C THR A 90 21.62 -21.63 -18.31
N LEU A 91 21.17 -20.88 -19.32
CA LEU A 91 19.97 -20.05 -19.20
C LEU A 91 18.70 -20.89 -18.93
N GLU A 92 18.63 -22.10 -19.47
CA GLU A 92 17.51 -23.03 -19.27
C GLU A 92 17.50 -23.56 -17.83
N GLU A 93 18.64 -24.01 -17.32
CA GLU A 93 18.74 -24.45 -15.91
C GLU A 93 18.49 -23.28 -14.94
N ALA A 94 18.91 -22.06 -15.29
CA ALA A 94 18.60 -20.86 -14.51
C ALA A 94 17.09 -20.56 -14.53
N GLN A 95 16.44 -20.73 -15.67
CA GLN A 95 14.99 -20.57 -15.79
C GLN A 95 14.27 -21.54 -14.84
N ASP A 96 14.67 -22.81 -14.84
CA ASP A 96 14.13 -23.83 -13.93
C ASP A 96 14.42 -23.50 -12.46
N PHE A 97 15.64 -23.02 -12.16
CA PHE A 97 16.01 -22.58 -10.81
C PHE A 97 15.06 -21.50 -10.28
N TYR A 98 14.70 -20.50 -11.09
CA TYR A 98 13.78 -19.45 -10.68
C TYR A 98 12.30 -19.91 -10.60
N GLN A 99 11.96 -21.08 -11.14
CA GLN A 99 10.61 -21.68 -11.02
C GLN A 99 10.43 -22.55 -9.77
N GLN A 100 11.45 -22.65 -8.90
CA GLN A 100 11.35 -23.38 -7.65
C GLN A 100 10.16 -22.91 -6.80
N THR A 101 9.48 -23.88 -6.19
CA THR A 101 8.39 -23.65 -5.25
C THR A 101 8.71 -24.21 -3.88
N GLU A 102 8.03 -23.68 -2.86
CA GLU A 102 8.06 -24.17 -1.50
C GLU A 102 6.62 -24.49 -1.07
N TRP A 103 6.41 -25.65 -0.46
CA TRP A 103 5.09 -26.00 0.08
C TRP A 103 4.80 -25.19 1.34
N ILE A 104 3.78 -24.34 1.29
CA ILE A 104 3.33 -23.58 2.45
C ILE A 104 2.15 -24.31 3.09
N PRO A 105 2.21 -24.64 4.41
CA PRO A 105 1.09 -25.29 5.10
C PRO A 105 -0.13 -24.36 5.23
N LEU A 106 -1.16 -24.81 5.94
CA LEU A 106 -2.28 -23.96 6.33
C LEU A 106 -1.75 -22.62 6.91
N PRO A 107 -2.29 -21.45 6.51
CA PRO A 107 -3.56 -21.23 5.80
C PRO A 107 -3.53 -21.29 4.26
N VAL A 108 -2.41 -21.67 3.63
CA VAL A 108 -2.27 -21.71 2.16
C VAL A 108 -2.51 -23.09 1.58
N GLU A 109 -1.89 -24.13 2.14
CA GLU A 109 -1.96 -25.52 1.67
C GLU A 109 -1.65 -25.69 0.16
N ALA A 110 -0.59 -25.04 -0.32
CA ALA A 110 -0.21 -25.07 -1.72
C ALA A 110 1.29 -24.77 -1.92
N PRO A 111 1.88 -25.18 -3.06
CA PRO A 111 3.21 -24.73 -3.45
C PRO A 111 3.16 -23.24 -3.84
N ILE A 112 4.07 -22.45 -3.27
CA ILE A 112 4.26 -21.03 -3.58
C ILE A 112 5.63 -20.83 -4.22
N ALA A 113 5.71 -19.99 -5.25
CA ALA A 113 6.97 -19.66 -5.92
C ALA A 113 7.95 -18.99 -4.96
N LYS A 114 9.22 -19.42 -5.01
CA LYS A 114 10.26 -18.97 -4.08
C LYS A 114 10.87 -17.61 -4.44
N TYR A 115 11.00 -17.32 -5.74
CA TYR A 115 11.70 -16.14 -6.24
C TYR A 115 10.86 -15.24 -7.16
N THR A 116 9.63 -15.67 -7.48
CA THR A 116 8.77 -15.01 -8.45
C THR A 116 7.36 -14.86 -7.90
N ASP A 117 6.54 -14.10 -8.62
CA ASP A 117 5.11 -13.90 -8.40
C ASP A 117 4.24 -15.02 -9.03
N GLY A 118 4.84 -16.17 -9.34
CA GLY A 118 4.20 -17.28 -10.06
C GLY A 118 4.18 -17.11 -11.59
N PHE A 119 4.64 -15.97 -12.11
CA PHE A 119 4.80 -15.75 -13.54
C PHE A 119 6.25 -15.98 -14.01
N PRO A 120 6.48 -16.26 -15.30
CA PRO A 120 7.83 -16.31 -15.87
C PRO A 120 8.57 -14.97 -15.69
N ILE A 121 9.89 -15.04 -15.48
CA ILE A 121 10.77 -13.87 -15.34
C ILE A 121 11.79 -13.81 -16.46
N ILE A 122 12.41 -12.64 -16.65
CA ILE A 122 13.66 -12.55 -17.40
C ILE A 122 14.80 -12.93 -16.44
N VAL A 123 15.53 -14.00 -16.74
CA VAL A 123 16.67 -14.44 -15.92
C VAL A 123 17.68 -13.28 -15.77
N PRO A 124 17.99 -12.84 -14.54
CA PRO A 124 18.85 -11.68 -14.28
C PRO A 124 20.33 -12.06 -14.36
N THR A 125 20.82 -12.30 -15.58
CA THR A 125 22.25 -12.54 -15.82
C THR A 125 23.07 -11.29 -15.50
N GLU A 126 24.36 -11.44 -15.19
CA GLU A 126 25.25 -10.32 -14.91
C GLU A 126 25.26 -9.27 -16.04
N GLU A 127 25.20 -9.71 -17.30
CA GLU A 127 25.09 -8.84 -18.47
C GLU A 127 23.81 -7.99 -18.45
N LYS A 128 22.65 -8.60 -18.18
CA LYS A 128 21.37 -7.89 -18.13
C LYS A 128 21.28 -6.95 -16.93
N VAL A 129 21.85 -7.34 -15.80
CA VAL A 129 21.92 -6.48 -14.61
C VAL A 129 22.84 -5.28 -14.89
N THR A 130 23.99 -5.50 -15.53
CA THR A 130 24.89 -4.42 -15.97
C THR A 130 24.19 -3.48 -16.94
N TRP A 131 23.43 -4.01 -17.91
CA TRP A 131 22.61 -3.19 -18.81
C TRP A 131 21.55 -2.38 -18.05
N MET A 132 20.82 -3.00 -17.12
CA MET A 132 19.83 -2.32 -16.29
C MET A 132 20.44 -1.16 -15.50
N LEU A 133 21.62 -1.37 -14.91
CA LEU A 133 22.34 -0.38 -14.11
C LEU A 133 22.76 0.88 -14.92
N THR A 134 22.74 0.85 -16.25
CA THR A 134 22.95 2.07 -17.07
C THR A 134 21.84 3.12 -16.89
N GLY A 135 20.72 2.73 -16.28
CA GLY A 135 19.58 3.60 -16.01
C GLY A 135 19.74 4.53 -14.81
N THR A 136 20.84 4.45 -14.06
CA THR A 136 21.08 5.29 -12.88
C THR A 136 22.56 5.70 -12.79
N SER A 137 22.83 6.85 -12.18
CA SER A 137 24.19 7.26 -11.83
C SER A 137 24.73 6.65 -10.53
N HIS A 138 23.86 5.98 -9.75
CA HIS A 138 24.19 5.38 -8.47
C HIS A 138 25.07 4.13 -8.62
N LYS A 139 25.91 3.87 -7.60
CA LYS A 139 26.85 2.74 -7.66
C LYS A 139 26.13 1.42 -7.38
N PRO A 140 26.50 0.30 -8.05
CA PRO A 140 25.82 -0.98 -7.84
C PRO A 140 25.87 -1.50 -6.39
N ASP A 141 26.95 -1.25 -5.67
CA ASP A 141 27.17 -1.66 -4.28
C ASP A 141 26.61 -0.68 -3.24
N GLU A 142 26.04 0.45 -3.68
CA GLU A 142 25.41 1.43 -2.81
C GLU A 142 24.18 0.84 -2.12
N ILE A 143 24.09 0.98 -0.79
CA ILE A 143 22.92 0.61 -0.02
C ILE A 143 21.80 1.63 -0.24
N VAL A 144 20.59 1.14 -0.47
CA VAL A 144 19.42 2.02 -0.64
C VAL A 144 19.14 2.78 0.67
N THR A 145 19.14 4.10 0.58
CA THR A 145 18.89 5.02 1.70
C THR A 145 17.74 5.99 1.39
N HIS A 146 17.18 6.61 2.43
CA HIS A 146 16.19 7.68 2.27
C HIS A 146 16.85 8.95 1.72
N GLN A 147 16.25 9.57 0.71
CA GLN A 147 16.81 10.72 -0.01
C GLN A 147 16.30 12.08 0.51
N ALA A 148 15.33 12.05 1.44
CA ALA A 148 14.76 13.23 2.08
C ALA A 148 14.24 12.89 3.48
N ASP A 149 14.17 13.92 4.33
CA ASP A 149 13.52 13.84 5.64
C ASP A 149 12.00 13.73 5.45
N ARG A 150 11.35 12.83 6.20
CA ARG A 150 9.89 12.68 6.16
C ARG A 150 9.34 12.06 7.44
N MET A 151 8.05 12.30 7.67
CA MET A 151 7.30 11.54 8.66
C MET A 151 6.66 10.34 7.96
N ALA A 152 7.10 9.12 8.29
CA ALA A 152 6.50 7.92 7.72
C ALA A 152 5.14 7.63 8.35
N THR A 153 4.13 7.40 7.49
CA THR A 153 2.77 7.03 7.87
C THR A 153 2.42 5.58 7.48
N GLN A 154 3.23 4.93 6.64
CA GLN A 154 3.07 3.55 6.18
C GLN A 154 4.44 2.88 6.00
N GLY A 155 4.48 1.54 5.97
CA GLY A 155 5.71 0.74 5.89
C GLY A 155 6.45 0.65 7.22
N GLU A 156 7.66 1.19 7.33
CA GLU A 156 8.47 1.14 8.56
C GLU A 156 7.74 1.69 9.81
N ALA A 157 6.76 2.57 9.59
CA ALA A 157 5.88 3.15 10.60
C ALA A 157 4.82 2.19 11.16
N THR A 158 4.46 1.09 10.49
CA THR A 158 3.28 0.28 10.87
C THR A 158 3.41 -0.43 12.21
N SER A 159 4.64 -0.57 12.75
CA SER A 159 4.88 -1.24 14.03
C SER A 159 5.11 -0.30 15.23
N GLU A 160 5.41 0.99 15.00
CA GLU A 160 5.79 1.94 16.06
C GLU A 160 5.01 3.27 16.01
N GLY A 161 4.10 3.43 15.04
CA GLY A 161 3.41 4.69 14.79
C GLY A 161 4.19 5.59 13.83
N ARG A 162 3.99 6.91 13.91
CA ARG A 162 4.68 7.88 13.05
C ARG A 162 6.18 7.85 13.33
N LEU A 163 6.98 7.44 12.34
CA LEU A 163 8.43 7.37 12.44
C LEU A 163 9.06 8.57 11.71
N GLU A 164 9.92 9.32 12.40
CA GLU A 164 10.75 10.33 11.77
C GLU A 164 11.87 9.62 11.00
N ILE A 165 11.84 9.75 9.67
CA ILE A 165 12.87 9.22 8.77
C ILE A 165 13.74 10.39 8.34
N ARG A 166 15.06 10.21 8.41
CA ARG A 166 16.04 11.21 7.99
C ARG A 166 16.69 10.81 6.69
N LYS A 167 17.10 11.81 5.92
CA LYS A 167 17.94 11.60 4.74
C LYS A 167 19.22 10.86 5.14
N GLY A 168 19.55 9.81 4.40
CA GLY A 168 20.69 8.93 4.63
C GLY A 168 20.38 7.71 5.50
N ASP A 169 19.22 7.65 6.15
CA ASP A 169 18.80 6.46 6.88
C ASP A 169 18.66 5.27 5.92
N VAL A 170 19.14 4.10 6.37
CA VAL A 170 19.10 2.87 5.59
C VAL A 170 17.67 2.34 5.49
N VAL A 171 17.22 2.08 4.27
CA VAL A 171 15.88 1.54 4.01
C VAL A 171 15.77 0.08 4.45
N ARG A 172 14.68 -0.25 5.14
CA ARG A 172 14.35 -1.61 5.61
C ARG A 172 13.17 -2.18 4.84
N PHE A 173 13.47 -3.15 3.99
CA PHE A 173 12.47 -3.84 3.17
C PHE A 173 11.60 -4.76 4.03
N GLN A 174 10.28 -4.56 3.97
CA GLN A 174 9.30 -5.28 4.76
C GLN A 174 8.89 -6.60 4.09
N PRO A 175 8.57 -7.67 4.85
CA PRO A 175 8.44 -7.70 6.31
C PRO A 175 9.74 -8.02 7.08
N LEU A 176 10.77 -8.59 6.45
CA LEU A 176 11.93 -9.10 7.20
C LEU A 176 12.99 -8.04 7.56
N LYS A 177 12.71 -6.75 7.29
CA LYS A 177 13.59 -5.60 7.56
C LYS A 177 15.00 -5.76 6.99
N ARG A 178 15.11 -6.43 5.83
CA ARG A 178 16.39 -6.61 5.12
C ARG A 178 16.83 -5.28 4.52
N THR A 179 18.13 -5.17 4.24
CA THR A 179 18.70 -4.09 3.44
C THR A 179 18.96 -4.59 2.02
N ALA A 180 18.99 -3.68 1.06
CA ALA A 180 19.36 -3.99 -0.31
C ALA A 180 20.31 -2.96 -0.92
N THR A 181 21.11 -3.40 -1.89
CA THR A 181 21.92 -2.53 -2.75
C THR A 181 21.17 -2.12 -4.01
N VAL A 182 21.68 -1.14 -4.73
CA VAL A 182 21.21 -0.73 -6.06
C VAL A 182 21.25 -1.91 -7.06
N GLU A 183 22.30 -2.74 -7.05
CA GLU A 183 22.40 -3.94 -7.89
C GLU A 183 21.26 -4.92 -7.61
N GLN A 184 20.91 -5.13 -6.33
CA GLN A 184 19.81 -6.04 -5.95
C GLN A 184 18.44 -5.49 -6.36
N VAL A 185 18.25 -4.17 -6.37
CA VAL A 185 17.04 -3.55 -6.95
C VAL A 185 17.01 -3.76 -8.47
N ALA A 186 18.14 -3.55 -9.15
CA ALA A 186 18.26 -3.75 -10.59
C ALA A 186 17.98 -5.21 -11.00
N VAL A 187 18.40 -6.20 -10.21
CA VAL A 187 18.05 -7.63 -10.41
C VAL A 187 16.53 -7.82 -10.49
N ASN A 188 15.77 -7.26 -9.55
CA ASN A 188 14.32 -7.36 -9.53
C ASN A 188 13.67 -6.61 -10.71
N ALA A 189 14.23 -5.46 -11.10
CA ALA A 189 13.80 -4.73 -12.29
C ALA A 189 13.99 -5.57 -13.56
N VAL A 190 15.13 -6.26 -13.72
CA VAL A 190 15.37 -7.18 -14.84
C VAL A 190 14.34 -8.29 -14.84
N MET A 191 14.15 -8.97 -13.70
CA MET A 191 13.19 -10.07 -13.57
C MET A 191 11.76 -9.65 -13.97
N ALA A 192 11.38 -8.42 -13.64
CA ALA A 192 10.09 -7.83 -13.99
C ALA A 192 9.93 -7.47 -15.47
N GLY A 193 11.03 -7.43 -16.24
CA GLY A 193 11.03 -6.99 -17.64
C GLY A 193 11.13 -5.47 -17.80
N CYS A 194 11.66 -4.76 -16.81
CA CYS A 194 11.92 -3.32 -16.94
C CYS A 194 13.02 -3.04 -17.98
N ARG A 195 13.10 -1.78 -18.39
CA ARG A 195 14.21 -1.22 -19.16
C ARG A 195 15.03 -0.26 -18.28
N PRO A 196 16.27 0.09 -18.65
CA PRO A 196 17.11 1.00 -17.87
C PRO A 196 16.42 2.32 -17.53
N GLU A 197 15.66 2.90 -18.46
CA GLU A 197 14.90 4.13 -18.23
C GLU A 197 13.81 4.03 -17.13
N HIS A 198 13.43 2.81 -16.72
CA HIS A 198 12.52 2.57 -15.61
C HIS A 198 13.24 2.49 -14.25
N LEU A 199 14.56 2.22 -14.23
CA LEU A 199 15.30 1.91 -13.01
C LEU A 199 15.22 3.03 -11.94
N PRO A 200 15.32 4.33 -12.28
CA PRO A 200 15.15 5.40 -11.29
C PRO A 200 13.79 5.35 -10.59
N ILE A 201 12.73 4.96 -11.32
CA ILE A 201 11.39 4.79 -10.75
C ILE A 201 11.38 3.60 -9.80
N VAL A 202 11.98 2.47 -10.19
CA VAL A 202 12.06 1.26 -9.36
C VAL A 202 12.87 1.51 -8.09
N LEU A 203 13.97 2.27 -8.16
CA LEU A 203 14.76 2.69 -6.98
C LEU A 203 13.97 3.61 -6.06
N ALA A 204 13.20 4.56 -6.60
CA ALA A 204 12.31 5.39 -5.82
C ALA A 204 11.17 4.57 -5.16
N ILE A 205 10.67 3.52 -5.81
CA ILE A 205 9.76 2.54 -5.18
C ILE A 205 10.48 1.77 -4.07
N ALA A 206 11.71 1.31 -4.32
CA ALA A 206 12.52 0.56 -3.35
C ALA A 206 12.75 1.35 -2.06
N GLN A 207 12.89 2.68 -2.16
CA GLN A 207 12.99 3.58 -1.01
C GLN A 207 11.79 3.54 -0.04
N SER A 208 10.62 3.04 -0.48
CA SER A 208 9.48 2.83 0.40
C SER A 208 9.66 1.65 1.37
N GLY A 209 10.66 0.79 1.16
CA GLY A 209 10.79 -0.50 1.83
C GLY A 209 9.78 -1.53 1.33
N THR A 210 9.11 -1.25 0.21
CA THR A 210 8.11 -2.11 -0.45
C THR A 210 7.08 -2.68 0.52
N PRO A 211 6.33 -1.81 1.24
CA PRO A 211 5.43 -2.25 2.28
C PRO A 211 4.41 -3.25 1.74
N ILE A 212 4.16 -4.31 2.50
CA ILE A 212 3.05 -5.22 2.33
C ILE A 212 1.97 -4.87 3.36
N SER A 213 0.74 -5.31 3.13
CA SER A 213 -0.33 -5.22 4.14
C SER A 213 -0.93 -6.60 4.39
N THR A 214 -1.70 -6.74 5.45
CA THR A 214 -2.28 -8.00 5.95
C THR A 214 -3.81 -7.88 6.06
N THR A 215 -4.45 -8.90 6.61
CA THR A 215 -5.89 -8.98 6.90
C THR A 215 -6.76 -9.15 5.66
N ASN A 216 -7.09 -8.14 4.86
CA ASN A 216 -8.17 -8.25 3.86
C ASN A 216 -7.67 -8.43 2.41
N PHE A 217 -7.57 -7.32 1.68
CA PHE A 217 -7.26 -7.19 0.25
C PHE A 217 -6.13 -6.16 0.05
N PRO A 218 -4.95 -6.34 0.66
CA PRO A 218 -3.90 -5.34 0.63
C PRO A 218 -3.29 -5.23 -0.76
N SER A 219 -3.67 -4.25 -1.59
CA SER A 219 -3.07 -4.11 -2.93
C SER A 219 -1.96 -3.07 -2.97
N GLN A 220 -0.79 -3.46 -3.48
CA GLN A 220 0.34 -2.57 -3.69
C GLN A 220 0.16 -1.85 -5.03
N ALA A 221 0.14 -0.52 -4.99
CA ALA A 221 0.03 0.28 -6.20
C ALA A 221 1.02 1.45 -6.17
N VAL A 222 1.39 1.92 -7.36
CA VAL A 222 2.19 3.13 -7.53
C VAL A 222 1.60 4.05 -8.58
N CYS A 223 1.65 5.36 -8.34
CA CYS A 223 1.31 6.38 -9.32
C CYS A 223 2.53 7.24 -9.60
N VAL A 224 2.95 7.32 -10.85
CA VAL A 224 4.04 8.20 -11.29
C VAL A 224 3.47 9.56 -11.71
N SER A 225 4.15 10.64 -11.34
CA SER A 225 3.81 12.00 -11.76
C SER A 225 5.09 12.79 -12.06
N GLY A 226 5.02 13.68 -13.05
CA GLY A 226 6.14 14.47 -13.57
C GLY A 226 6.43 14.21 -15.06
N PRO A 227 7.35 14.98 -15.68
CA PRO A 227 7.71 14.86 -17.09
C PRO A 227 8.08 13.44 -17.56
N ILE A 228 8.68 12.63 -16.67
CA ILE A 228 9.15 11.27 -16.97
C ILE A 228 8.04 10.37 -17.51
N VAL A 229 6.78 10.61 -17.10
CA VAL A 229 5.61 9.87 -17.56
C VAL A 229 5.54 9.85 -19.10
N LYS A 230 5.80 11.00 -19.74
CA LYS A 230 5.83 11.10 -21.20
C LYS A 230 7.15 10.62 -21.78
N GLU A 231 8.27 10.92 -21.12
CA GLU A 231 9.61 10.57 -21.58
C GLU A 231 9.76 9.06 -21.81
N ILE A 232 9.22 8.24 -20.91
CA ILE A 232 9.27 6.77 -21.00
C ILE A 232 7.99 6.14 -21.59
N GLY A 233 7.02 6.97 -21.99
CA GLY A 233 5.78 6.52 -22.62
C GLY A 233 4.85 5.69 -21.72
N MET A 234 4.68 6.09 -20.45
CA MET A 234 3.68 5.46 -19.58
C MET A 234 2.26 5.70 -20.09
N ASN A 235 1.40 4.68 -19.96
CA ASN A 235 0.00 4.80 -20.33
C ASN A 235 -0.78 5.52 -19.22
N THR A 236 -1.32 6.71 -19.54
CA THR A 236 -2.23 7.48 -18.67
C THR A 236 -3.68 7.47 -19.18
N GLY A 237 -3.95 6.75 -20.28
CA GLY A 237 -5.18 6.81 -21.06
C GLY A 237 -6.09 5.61 -20.88
N CYS A 238 -6.75 5.21 -21.98
CA CYS A 238 -7.64 4.04 -21.98
C CYS A 238 -6.89 2.78 -21.52
N GLY A 239 -7.50 2.03 -20.60
CA GLY A 239 -6.91 0.80 -20.07
C GLY A 239 -5.64 1.02 -19.23
N MET A 240 -5.42 2.19 -18.62
CA MET A 240 -4.22 2.47 -17.80
C MET A 240 -3.99 1.49 -16.64
N PHE A 241 -5.05 0.87 -16.11
CA PHE A 241 -4.99 -0.20 -15.10
C PHE A 241 -5.00 -1.62 -15.70
N GLY A 242 -5.11 -1.70 -17.02
CA GLY A 242 -5.19 -2.96 -17.77
C GLY A 242 -3.81 -3.42 -18.28
N PRO A 243 -3.80 -4.57 -18.98
CA PRO A 243 -2.58 -5.13 -19.55
C PRO A 243 -2.11 -4.34 -20.77
N GLY A 244 -0.84 -4.56 -21.16
CA GLY A 244 -0.29 -4.14 -22.46
C GLY A 244 0.63 -2.93 -22.44
N SER A 245 0.67 -2.17 -21.33
CA SER A 245 1.64 -1.08 -21.21
C SER A 245 3.05 -1.63 -20.93
N VAL A 246 3.97 -1.36 -21.84
CA VAL A 246 5.38 -1.80 -21.75
C VAL A 246 6.18 -1.06 -20.66
N ALA A 247 5.66 0.07 -20.16
CA ALA A 247 6.24 0.80 -19.04
C ALA A 247 5.52 0.47 -17.71
N ASN A 248 4.18 0.61 -17.68
CA ASN A 248 3.41 0.44 -16.44
C ASN A 248 3.54 -0.99 -15.88
N SER A 249 3.34 -2.02 -16.71
CA SER A 249 3.27 -3.40 -16.21
C SER A 249 4.61 -3.87 -15.59
N PRO A 250 5.78 -3.68 -16.24
CA PRO A 250 7.05 -4.03 -15.62
C PRO A 250 7.36 -3.22 -14.34
N ILE A 251 7.05 -1.93 -14.30
CA ILE A 251 7.27 -1.09 -13.11
C ILE A 251 6.44 -1.61 -11.91
N GLY A 252 5.16 -1.89 -12.14
CA GLY A 252 4.28 -2.47 -11.12
C GLY A 252 4.79 -3.83 -10.63
N ARG A 253 5.25 -4.67 -11.56
CA ARG A 253 5.78 -6.00 -11.24
C ARG A 253 7.09 -5.96 -10.46
N ALA A 254 7.94 -4.99 -10.75
CA ALA A 254 9.18 -4.79 -10.01
C ALA A 254 8.94 -4.56 -8.51
N TYR A 255 7.85 -3.86 -8.14
CA TYR A 255 7.44 -3.76 -6.74
C TYR A 255 7.22 -5.17 -6.15
N GLN A 256 6.34 -5.97 -6.75
CA GLN A 256 5.99 -7.30 -6.20
C GLN A 256 7.22 -8.18 -6.02
N LEU A 257 8.11 -8.20 -7.01
CA LEU A 257 9.35 -8.98 -6.93
C LEU A 257 10.29 -8.47 -5.85
N MET A 258 10.43 -7.15 -5.66
CA MET A 258 11.19 -6.60 -4.53
C MET A 258 10.57 -6.96 -3.18
N ALA A 259 9.25 -6.93 -3.04
CA ALA A 259 8.60 -7.36 -1.81
C ALA A 259 8.85 -8.85 -1.49
N ILE A 260 8.93 -9.70 -2.52
CA ILE A 260 9.26 -11.13 -2.38
C ILE A 260 10.75 -11.32 -2.06
N ASN A 261 11.64 -10.81 -2.92
CA ASN A 261 13.07 -11.12 -2.87
C ASN A 261 13.84 -10.28 -1.84
N LEU A 262 13.55 -8.97 -1.77
CA LEU A 262 14.19 -8.04 -0.83
C LEU A 262 13.44 -7.98 0.50
N GLY A 263 12.11 -8.01 0.46
CA GLY A 263 11.26 -8.02 1.66
C GLY A 263 11.17 -9.39 2.34
N GLY A 264 11.27 -10.47 1.57
CA GLY A 264 11.04 -11.84 2.05
C GLY A 264 9.56 -12.17 2.22
N ALA A 265 8.67 -11.50 1.50
CA ALA A 265 7.23 -11.67 1.67
C ALA A 265 6.74 -13.01 1.10
N VAL A 266 6.09 -13.82 1.93
CA VAL A 266 5.56 -15.15 1.60
C VAL A 266 4.09 -15.23 2.08
N PRO A 267 3.12 -15.45 1.18
CA PRO A 267 1.72 -15.71 1.52
C PRO A 267 1.57 -16.80 2.58
N GLY A 268 0.72 -16.58 3.58
CA GLY A 268 0.47 -17.55 4.66
C GLY A 268 1.58 -17.68 5.71
N VAL A 269 2.71 -16.99 5.53
CA VAL A 269 3.82 -16.98 6.47
C VAL A 269 3.98 -15.60 7.09
N ASN A 270 4.22 -14.56 6.28
CA ASN A 270 4.36 -13.17 6.75
C ASN A 270 3.59 -12.16 5.89
N ARG A 271 2.92 -12.64 4.83
CA ARG A 271 1.95 -11.91 4.01
C ARG A 271 0.57 -12.55 4.24
N MET A 272 -0.11 -12.09 5.29
CA MET A 272 -1.34 -12.70 5.81
C MET A 272 -2.61 -12.02 5.30
N GLY A 273 -2.81 -11.96 3.97
CA GLY A 273 -4.06 -11.48 3.38
C GLY A 273 -5.11 -12.58 3.34
N CYS A 274 -6.36 -12.32 3.77
CA CYS A 274 -7.45 -13.30 3.77
C CYS A 274 -7.82 -13.76 2.36
N LEU A 275 -7.89 -12.85 1.39
CA LEU A 275 -8.28 -13.16 0.01
C LEU A 275 -7.26 -12.67 -1.04
N GLY A 276 -6.38 -11.74 -0.67
CA GLY A 276 -5.47 -11.10 -1.63
C GLY A 276 -6.22 -10.13 -2.56
N SER A 277 -5.65 -9.82 -3.72
CA SER A 277 -6.29 -8.94 -4.71
C SER A 277 -5.73 -9.23 -6.11
N PRO A 278 -6.57 -9.29 -7.16
CA PRO A 278 -6.09 -9.41 -8.53
C PRO A 278 -5.12 -8.29 -8.95
N LEU A 279 -5.18 -7.13 -8.29
CA LEU A 279 -4.24 -6.02 -8.50
C LEU A 279 -2.81 -6.35 -8.05
N ASN A 280 -2.64 -7.30 -7.13
CA ASN A 280 -1.30 -7.75 -6.74
C ASN A 280 -0.71 -8.76 -7.72
N ASN A 281 -1.48 -9.33 -8.64
CA ASN A 281 -0.98 -10.31 -9.59
C ASN A 281 -0.13 -9.60 -10.66
N GLY A 282 1.18 -9.51 -10.42
CA GLY A 282 2.11 -8.74 -11.25
C GLY A 282 2.18 -7.25 -10.92
N GLY A 283 1.51 -6.80 -9.85
CA GLY A 283 1.56 -5.43 -9.32
C GLY A 283 0.84 -4.37 -10.17
N VAL A 284 0.61 -3.19 -9.57
CA VAL A 284 -0.04 -2.04 -10.24
C VAL A 284 0.91 -0.85 -10.30
N ALA A 285 1.20 -0.39 -11.50
CA ALA A 285 1.70 0.97 -11.72
C ALA A 285 0.78 1.70 -12.69
N TYR A 286 0.55 2.98 -12.41
CA TYR A 286 -0.15 3.89 -13.29
C TYR A 286 0.51 5.27 -13.20
N ALA A 287 0.01 6.23 -13.98
CA ALA A 287 0.58 7.56 -13.99
C ALA A 287 -0.49 8.63 -14.17
N GLU A 288 -0.19 9.82 -13.66
CA GLU A 288 -1.04 11.00 -13.79
C GLU A 288 -0.90 11.60 -15.19
N ASN A 289 -2.04 11.88 -15.82
CA ASN A 289 -2.13 12.71 -17.02
C ASN A 289 -2.06 14.20 -16.65
N ALA A 290 -0.85 14.72 -16.49
CA ALA A 290 -0.64 16.13 -16.14
C ALA A 290 -1.19 17.12 -17.20
N ASP A 291 -1.22 16.74 -18.48
CA ASP A 291 -1.81 17.59 -19.54
C ASP A 291 -3.34 17.68 -19.46
N GLY A 292 -3.96 16.68 -18.84
CA GLY A 292 -5.40 16.63 -18.64
C GLY A 292 -5.88 17.38 -17.41
N LEU A 293 -4.98 17.97 -16.62
CA LEU A 293 -5.36 18.75 -15.43
C LEU A 293 -6.13 20.01 -15.86
N PRO A 294 -7.28 20.30 -15.23
CA PRO A 294 -7.96 21.56 -15.44
C PRO A 294 -7.09 22.77 -15.06
N PRO A 295 -7.33 23.96 -15.64
CA PRO A 295 -6.59 25.16 -15.29
C PRO A 295 -6.65 25.47 -13.79
N GLY A 296 -5.48 25.68 -13.18
CA GLY A 296 -5.34 26.00 -11.75
C GLY A 296 -5.20 24.78 -10.84
N TRP A 297 -5.49 23.57 -11.32
CA TRP A 297 -5.23 22.36 -10.56
C TRP A 297 -3.74 22.00 -10.61
N LYS A 298 -3.19 21.65 -9.44
CA LYS A 298 -1.82 21.18 -9.29
C LYS A 298 -1.70 19.71 -9.71
N GLY A 299 -0.56 19.36 -10.28
CA GLY A 299 -0.19 17.95 -10.45
C GLY A 299 0.11 17.28 -9.12
N LEU A 300 0.12 15.95 -9.12
CA LEU A 300 0.41 15.14 -7.95
C LEU A 300 1.80 15.47 -7.37
N ASN A 301 2.81 15.69 -8.21
CA ASN A 301 4.14 16.15 -7.77
C ASN A 301 4.07 17.47 -6.98
N GLU A 302 3.36 18.46 -7.50
CA GLU A 302 3.14 19.76 -6.85
C GLU A 302 2.32 19.64 -5.55
N GLU A 303 1.34 18.74 -5.48
CA GLU A 303 0.59 18.44 -4.26
C GLU A 303 1.45 17.82 -3.15
N PHE A 304 2.53 17.12 -3.50
CA PHE A 304 3.52 16.60 -2.55
C PHE A 304 4.66 17.61 -2.26
N GLY A 305 4.56 18.84 -2.76
CA GLY A 305 5.53 19.90 -2.51
C GLY A 305 6.76 19.90 -3.43
N TYR A 306 6.77 19.05 -4.46
CA TYR A 306 7.79 19.07 -5.52
C TYR A 306 7.45 20.13 -6.58
N LYS A 307 8.41 20.48 -7.42
CA LYS A 307 8.17 21.36 -8.58
C LYS A 307 7.50 20.60 -9.70
N LYS A 308 6.84 21.35 -10.59
CA LYS A 308 6.15 20.83 -11.77
C LYS A 308 7.04 20.02 -12.71
N ASP A 309 8.32 20.35 -12.78
CA ASP A 309 9.34 19.69 -13.61
C ASP A 309 10.08 18.55 -12.89
N GLU A 310 9.77 18.30 -11.61
CA GLU A 310 10.30 17.18 -10.84
C GLU A 310 9.41 15.93 -10.95
N ASN A 311 10.05 14.77 -10.83
CA ASN A 311 9.46 13.46 -11.02
C ASN A 311 9.33 12.74 -9.68
N ILE A 312 8.14 12.21 -9.41
CA ILE A 312 7.85 11.42 -8.21
C ILE A 312 7.15 10.12 -8.55
N VAL A 313 7.29 9.17 -7.64
CA VAL A 313 6.41 8.01 -7.54
C VAL A 313 5.71 8.03 -6.18
N MET A 314 4.38 8.06 -6.22
CA MET A 314 3.55 7.87 -5.03
C MET A 314 3.30 6.37 -4.82
N VAL A 315 3.83 5.83 -3.73
CA VAL A 315 3.58 4.45 -3.27
C VAL A 315 2.37 4.44 -2.35
N GLN A 316 1.38 3.61 -2.68
CA GLN A 316 0.06 3.61 -2.05
C GLN A 316 -0.40 2.19 -1.75
N MET A 317 -1.03 2.02 -0.60
CA MET A 317 -1.71 0.79 -0.20
C MET A 317 -3.21 0.94 -0.49
N ILE A 318 -3.71 0.21 -1.48
CA ILE A 318 -5.14 0.11 -1.76
C ILE A 318 -5.74 -0.90 -0.78
N THR A 319 -5.82 -0.50 0.47
CA THR A 319 -6.43 -1.28 1.56
C THR A 319 -7.89 -1.48 1.20
N GLY A 320 -8.44 -2.69 1.22
CA GLY A 320 -9.86 -2.99 0.94
C GLY A 320 -10.40 -2.65 -0.46
N GLY A 321 -9.52 -2.55 -1.46
CA GLY A 321 -9.87 -2.78 -2.87
C GLY A 321 -10.38 -1.59 -3.68
N ILE A 322 -10.96 -1.90 -4.83
CA ILE A 322 -11.51 -0.97 -5.82
C ILE A 322 -13.03 -1.04 -5.78
N LEU A 323 -13.70 0.11 -5.73
CA LEU A 323 -15.14 0.18 -5.98
C LEU A 323 -15.42 0.15 -7.48
N GLY A 324 -16.46 -0.60 -7.88
CA GLY A 324 -16.85 -0.75 -9.29
C GLY A 324 -17.41 0.54 -9.88
N SER A 325 -17.63 0.59 -11.20
CA SER A 325 -18.18 1.78 -11.86
C SER A 325 -19.64 2.03 -11.43
N GLN A 326 -19.90 3.11 -10.68
CA GLN A 326 -21.23 3.42 -10.12
C GLN A 326 -22.24 3.89 -11.17
N PHE A 327 -21.76 4.31 -12.34
CA PHE A 327 -22.57 4.72 -13.47
C PHE A 327 -21.91 4.32 -14.78
N SER A 328 -22.71 4.20 -15.84
CA SER A 328 -22.18 4.03 -17.20
C SER A 328 -21.73 5.39 -17.76
N PRO A 329 -20.72 5.44 -18.63
CA PRO A 329 -20.28 6.68 -19.27
C PRO A 329 -21.43 7.41 -19.99
N GLY A 330 -22.29 6.65 -20.67
CA GLY A 330 -23.50 7.21 -21.32
C GLY A 330 -24.49 7.82 -20.33
N GLY A 331 -24.63 7.23 -19.13
CA GLY A 331 -25.45 7.78 -18.05
C GLY A 331 -24.88 9.10 -17.51
N TYR A 332 -23.56 9.18 -17.34
CA TYR A 332 -22.87 10.41 -16.97
C TYR A 332 -23.06 11.51 -18.03
N ARG A 333 -22.82 11.20 -19.31
CA ARG A 333 -23.01 12.17 -20.41
C ARG A 333 -24.45 12.65 -20.50
N ALA A 334 -25.43 11.78 -20.31
CA ALA A 334 -26.84 12.16 -20.31
C ALA A 334 -27.19 13.11 -19.16
N LEU A 335 -26.61 12.90 -17.97
CA LEU A 335 -26.73 13.83 -16.84
C LEU A 335 -26.22 15.21 -17.22
N GLN A 336 -24.98 15.31 -17.70
CA GLN A 336 -24.35 16.60 -17.95
C GLN A 336 -24.91 17.33 -19.18
N LYS A 337 -25.14 16.63 -20.30
CA LYS A 337 -25.54 17.28 -21.56
C LYS A 337 -27.00 17.71 -21.61
N SER A 338 -27.90 16.95 -20.97
CA SER A 338 -29.34 17.20 -21.12
C SER A 338 -30.14 17.02 -19.84
N GLY A 339 -29.52 16.70 -18.71
CA GLY A 339 -30.24 16.39 -17.48
C GLY A 339 -31.14 15.16 -17.62
N HIS A 340 -30.73 14.13 -18.36
CA HIS A 340 -31.53 12.92 -18.55
C HIS A 340 -30.89 11.69 -17.89
N GLY A 341 -31.62 10.57 -17.91
CA GLY A 341 -31.16 9.29 -17.37
C GLY A 341 -31.57 9.03 -15.92
N GLY A 342 -30.98 7.99 -15.33
CA GLY A 342 -31.26 7.60 -13.93
C GLY A 342 -30.73 8.60 -12.92
N ILE A 343 -29.51 9.10 -13.13
CA ILE A 343 -28.84 10.03 -12.21
C ILE A 343 -29.61 11.36 -12.12
N ALA A 344 -30.05 11.90 -13.26
CA ALA A 344 -30.81 13.14 -13.28
C ALA A 344 -32.15 13.05 -12.53
N ARG A 345 -32.82 11.88 -12.56
CA ARG A 345 -34.02 11.65 -11.74
C ARG A 345 -33.68 11.56 -10.26
N LYS A 346 -32.55 10.95 -9.89
CA LYS A 346 -32.10 10.87 -8.49
C LYS A 346 -31.78 12.24 -7.92
N PHE A 347 -31.22 13.13 -8.73
CA PHE A 347 -30.90 14.51 -8.35
C PHE A 347 -32.06 15.50 -8.53
N ASP A 348 -33.22 15.04 -9.02
CA ASP A 348 -34.37 15.88 -9.34
C ASP A 348 -34.07 17.04 -10.32
N VAL A 349 -33.23 16.76 -11.33
CA VAL A 349 -32.79 17.72 -12.38
C VAL A 349 -33.22 17.29 -13.78
N LYS A 350 -34.28 16.46 -13.89
CA LYS A 350 -34.70 15.90 -15.18
C LYS A 350 -35.01 17.02 -16.19
N GLY A 351 -34.34 16.99 -17.35
CA GLY A 351 -34.48 17.98 -18.42
C GLY A 351 -33.67 19.26 -18.24
N THR A 352 -32.89 19.37 -17.15
CA THR A 352 -32.01 20.52 -16.87
C THR A 352 -30.56 20.14 -17.18
N PRO A 353 -29.94 20.69 -18.23
CA PRO A 353 -28.51 20.47 -18.52
C PRO A 353 -27.61 20.86 -17.33
N GLY A 354 -26.44 20.24 -17.25
CA GLY A 354 -25.46 20.44 -16.18
C GLY A 354 -24.47 21.59 -16.43
N PRO A 355 -23.29 21.58 -15.76
CA PRO A 355 -22.79 20.46 -14.96
C PRO A 355 -23.57 20.27 -13.66
N HIS A 356 -23.77 19.02 -13.28
CA HIS A 356 -24.32 18.58 -11.99
C HIS A 356 -23.24 17.87 -11.20
N ASN A 357 -23.20 18.09 -9.89
CA ASN A 357 -22.15 17.53 -9.03
C ASN A 357 -22.29 16.01 -8.91
N TRP A 358 -21.52 15.29 -9.72
CA TRP A 358 -21.55 13.84 -9.78
C TRP A 358 -20.97 13.17 -8.54
N LEU A 359 -20.16 13.89 -7.72
CA LEU A 359 -19.62 13.36 -6.47
C LEU A 359 -20.74 12.97 -5.49
N ASP A 360 -21.85 13.72 -5.48
CA ASP A 360 -23.02 13.40 -4.64
C ASP A 360 -23.65 12.05 -4.98
N TYR A 361 -23.40 11.53 -6.18
CA TYR A 361 -23.89 10.21 -6.56
C TYR A 361 -23.08 9.09 -5.89
N ILE A 362 -21.76 9.26 -5.79
CA ILE A 362 -20.83 8.22 -5.31
C ILE A 362 -20.56 8.29 -3.81
N VAL A 363 -20.60 9.48 -3.21
CA VAL A 363 -20.30 9.72 -1.79
C VAL A 363 -21.03 8.75 -0.84
N PRO A 364 -22.34 8.49 -1.00
CA PRO A 364 -23.04 7.55 -0.11
C PRO A 364 -22.43 6.15 -0.11
N GLU A 365 -21.87 5.70 -1.24
CA GLU A 365 -21.25 4.38 -1.39
C GLU A 365 -19.86 4.33 -0.75
N LEU A 366 -19.08 5.41 -0.85
CA LEU A 366 -17.75 5.52 -0.24
C LEU A 366 -17.79 5.24 1.27
N TYR A 367 -18.88 5.64 1.93
CA TYR A 367 -19.05 5.53 3.38
C TYR A 367 -20.12 4.53 3.82
N ALA A 368 -20.61 3.68 2.91
CA ALA A 368 -21.68 2.73 3.22
C ALA A 368 -21.24 1.66 4.25
N GLY A 369 -19.99 1.20 4.15
CA GLY A 369 -19.44 0.20 5.08
C GLY A 369 -17.98 0.43 5.46
N ARG A 370 -17.42 1.60 5.10
CA ARG A 370 -15.99 1.86 5.21
C ARG A 370 -15.66 3.29 5.62
N GLU A 371 -14.61 3.41 6.44
CA GLU A 371 -14.00 4.66 6.88
C GLU A 371 -12.68 4.93 6.14
N GLY A 372 -12.21 6.17 6.27
CA GLY A 372 -10.99 6.68 5.65
C GLY A 372 -11.23 7.36 4.31
N ALA A 373 -10.19 8.06 3.87
CA ALA A 373 -10.15 8.74 2.60
C ALA A 373 -9.98 7.76 1.42
N TRP A 374 -10.18 8.31 0.22
CA TRP A 374 -10.15 7.57 -1.04
C TRP A 374 -9.22 8.24 -2.04
N THR A 375 -8.59 7.43 -2.88
CA THR A 375 -7.97 7.92 -4.12
C THR A 375 -8.96 7.77 -5.27
N ILE A 376 -9.29 8.87 -5.94
CA ILE A 376 -10.21 8.88 -7.08
C ILE A 376 -9.41 9.15 -8.35
N VAL A 377 -9.45 8.19 -9.27
CA VAL A 377 -8.90 8.37 -10.63
C VAL A 377 -10.04 8.70 -11.57
N MET A 378 -9.96 9.85 -12.25
CA MET A 378 -11.03 10.33 -13.13
C MET A 378 -10.46 10.92 -14.43
N VAL A 379 -11.29 10.89 -15.47
CA VAL A 379 -10.91 11.46 -16.77
C VAL A 379 -10.92 12.99 -16.74
N PRO A 380 -10.15 13.67 -17.62
CA PRO A 380 -10.04 15.13 -17.65
C PRO A 380 -11.39 15.88 -17.67
N GLU A 381 -12.34 15.40 -18.48
CA GLU A 381 -13.67 16.03 -18.61
C GLU A 381 -14.44 16.06 -17.29
N MET A 382 -14.34 15.01 -16.48
CA MET A 382 -15.02 14.95 -15.18
C MET A 382 -14.42 15.95 -14.18
N ALA A 383 -13.11 16.19 -14.26
CA ALA A 383 -12.43 17.19 -13.47
C ALA A 383 -12.78 18.61 -13.96
N GLN A 384 -12.91 18.82 -15.27
CA GLN A 384 -13.36 20.09 -15.83
C GLN A 384 -14.80 20.44 -15.37
N HIS A 385 -15.71 19.47 -15.35
CA HIS A 385 -17.05 19.69 -14.79
C HIS A 385 -17.04 20.13 -13.31
N LEU A 386 -16.05 19.68 -12.52
CA LEU A 386 -15.88 20.16 -11.13
C LEU A 386 -15.41 21.62 -11.13
N VAL A 387 -14.47 22.01 -12.00
CA VAL A 387 -14.09 23.41 -12.14
C VAL A 387 -15.28 24.29 -12.53
N ASP A 388 -16.10 23.82 -13.47
CA ASP A 388 -17.30 24.54 -13.92
C ASP A 388 -18.37 24.68 -12.81
N LEU A 389 -18.38 23.75 -11.85
CA LEU A 389 -19.19 23.80 -10.62
C LEU A 389 -18.59 24.71 -9.54
N GLY A 390 -17.39 25.25 -9.75
CA GLY A 390 -16.74 26.21 -8.87
C GLY A 390 -15.60 25.65 -8.00
N PHE A 391 -15.20 24.38 -8.19
CA PHE A 391 -14.03 23.81 -7.50
C PHE A 391 -12.73 24.32 -8.13
N LYS A 392 -12.05 25.26 -7.46
CA LYS A 392 -10.87 25.95 -8.01
C LYS A 392 -9.59 25.14 -7.89
N SER A 393 -9.57 24.16 -6.98
CA SER A 393 -8.43 23.27 -6.75
C SER A 393 -8.90 21.85 -6.39
N LYS A 394 -7.95 20.89 -6.39
CA LYS A 394 -8.19 19.57 -5.81
C LYS A 394 -8.50 19.66 -4.31
N ASP A 395 -7.89 20.60 -3.58
CA ASP A 395 -8.14 20.85 -2.15
C ASP A 395 -9.61 21.19 -1.87
N ASP A 396 -10.25 21.99 -2.75
CA ASP A 396 -11.68 22.30 -2.62
C ASP A 396 -12.54 21.02 -2.73
N VAL A 397 -12.13 20.09 -3.60
CA VAL A 397 -12.82 18.80 -3.78
C VAL A 397 -12.58 17.88 -2.58
N TYR A 398 -11.36 17.83 -2.05
CA TYR A 398 -11.03 17.06 -0.86
C TYR A 398 -11.83 17.54 0.36
N GLU A 399 -11.89 18.85 0.57
CA GLU A 399 -12.67 19.48 1.64
C GLU A 399 -14.17 19.15 1.49
N TYR A 400 -14.69 19.14 0.26
CA TYR A 400 -16.06 18.74 -0.04
C TYR A 400 -16.34 17.29 0.32
N LEU A 401 -15.49 16.36 -0.14
CA LEU A 401 -15.61 14.93 0.14
C LEU A 401 -15.50 14.63 1.65
N TRP A 402 -14.59 15.32 2.32
CA TRP A 402 -14.39 15.20 3.76
C TRP A 402 -15.62 15.69 4.54
N LYS A 403 -16.16 16.87 4.23
CA LYS A 403 -17.41 17.40 4.83
C LYS A 403 -18.59 16.47 4.62
N LYS A 404 -18.69 15.83 3.46
CA LYS A 404 -19.75 14.85 3.16
C LYS A 404 -19.60 13.54 3.93
N GLY A 405 -18.41 13.24 4.45
CA GLY A 405 -18.13 12.07 5.26
C GLY A 405 -18.55 12.19 6.73
N PHE A 406 -19.07 13.34 7.17
CA PHE A 406 -19.52 13.50 8.55
C PHE A 406 -20.80 12.72 8.82
N GLU A 407 -20.83 11.97 9.92
CA GLU A 407 -22.00 11.23 10.37
C GLU A 407 -22.13 11.21 11.90
N PRO A 408 -23.35 10.98 12.44
CA PRO A 408 -23.54 10.88 13.89
C PRO A 408 -22.68 9.80 14.54
N LEU A 409 -22.13 10.07 15.72
CA LEU A 409 -21.32 9.14 16.50
C LEU A 409 -22.01 7.79 16.71
N LYS A 410 -23.32 7.77 16.94
CA LYS A 410 -24.10 6.52 17.06
C LYS A 410 -23.99 5.61 15.83
N LYS A 411 -23.87 6.20 14.63
CA LYS A 411 -23.68 5.47 13.37
C LYS A 411 -22.22 5.07 13.21
N TYR A 412 -21.30 5.99 13.49
CA TYR A 412 -19.86 5.74 13.39
C TYR A 412 -19.40 4.57 14.27
N ARG A 413 -19.92 4.46 15.50
CA ARG A 413 -19.64 3.34 16.42
C ARG A 413 -20.08 1.96 15.91
N GLY A 414 -20.93 1.90 14.87
CA GLY A 414 -21.35 0.65 14.24
C GLY A 414 -20.36 0.12 13.19
N ARG A 415 -19.23 0.80 12.96
CA ARG A 415 -18.22 0.39 11.98
C ARG A 415 -17.37 -0.77 12.52
N SER A 416 -16.96 -1.66 11.61
CA SER A 416 -16.17 -2.85 11.97
C SER A 416 -14.66 -2.61 12.01
N TRP A 417 -14.15 -1.59 11.34
CA TRP A 417 -12.71 -1.33 11.29
C TRP A 417 -12.25 -0.63 12.57
N PRO A 418 -11.06 -0.98 13.11
CA PRO A 418 -10.48 -0.20 14.18
C PRO A 418 -10.14 1.19 13.69
N ASP A 419 -10.49 2.22 14.47
CA ASP A 419 -10.23 3.61 14.13
C ASP A 419 -8.74 3.97 14.28
N PHE A 420 -7.96 3.60 13.25
CA PHE A 420 -6.56 3.97 13.11
C PHE A 420 -6.36 5.40 12.63
N ARG A 421 -7.38 6.01 12.02
CA ARG A 421 -7.27 7.31 11.34
C ARG A 421 -7.41 8.47 12.32
N ARG A 422 -8.40 8.40 13.20
CA ARG A 422 -8.65 9.41 14.24
C ARG A 422 -7.94 9.09 15.54
N ASN A 423 -7.16 8.00 15.58
CA ASN A 423 -6.54 7.44 16.77
C ASN A 423 -7.57 7.20 17.89
N GLY A 424 -8.69 6.53 17.56
CA GLY A 424 -9.75 6.26 18.54
C GLY A 424 -9.26 5.55 19.81
N TRP A 425 -8.20 4.75 19.67
CA TRP A 425 -7.49 4.07 20.77
C TRP A 425 -6.87 5.01 21.81
N THR A 426 -6.63 6.29 21.50
CA THR A 426 -6.17 7.31 22.47
C THR A 426 -7.29 7.75 23.42
N GLY A 427 -8.53 7.35 23.18
CA GLY A 427 -9.68 7.64 24.02
C GLY A 427 -10.24 9.05 23.86
N ILE A 428 -9.56 9.94 23.13
CA ILE A 428 -9.99 11.32 22.89
C ILE A 428 -10.37 11.48 21.42
N GLU A 429 -11.52 12.09 21.15
CA GLU A 429 -11.91 12.47 19.80
C GLU A 429 -11.27 13.84 19.49
N LYS A 430 -10.46 13.88 18.44
CA LYS A 430 -9.54 14.99 18.17
C LYS A 430 -10.23 16.32 17.88
N THR A 431 -11.39 16.31 17.21
CA THR A 431 -12.07 17.56 16.81
C THR A 431 -12.81 18.24 17.97
N SER A 432 -13.31 17.45 18.93
CA SER A 432 -13.96 17.93 20.16
C SER A 432 -12.98 18.14 21.31
N GLY A 433 -11.85 17.43 21.32
CA GLY A 433 -10.92 17.38 22.44
C GLY A 433 -11.46 16.65 23.67
N LYS A 434 -12.56 15.90 23.53
CA LYS A 434 -13.24 15.21 24.64
C LYS A 434 -13.09 13.69 24.54
N PRO A 435 -13.21 12.97 25.66
CA PRO A 435 -13.30 11.52 25.64
C PRO A 435 -14.47 11.04 24.77
N TRP A 436 -14.25 10.00 23.96
CA TRP A 436 -15.28 9.45 23.07
C TRP A 436 -16.57 9.05 23.79
N LEU A 437 -16.47 8.62 25.06
CA LEU A 437 -17.60 8.20 25.89
C LEU A 437 -18.47 9.38 26.37
N GLU A 438 -17.92 10.59 26.42
CA GLU A 438 -18.62 11.80 26.88
C GLU A 438 -19.33 12.55 25.75
N LEU A 439 -19.12 12.13 24.49
CA LEU A 439 -19.74 12.76 23.34
C LEU A 439 -21.21 12.39 23.20
N ASP A 440 -22.00 13.38 22.80
CA ASP A 440 -23.40 13.19 22.42
C ASP A 440 -23.51 12.18 21.25
N PRO A 441 -24.46 11.24 21.26
CA PRO A 441 -24.67 10.30 20.15
C PRO A 441 -24.90 10.96 18.78
N GLU A 442 -25.39 12.20 18.74
CA GLU A 442 -25.58 13.01 17.54
C GLU A 442 -24.35 13.86 17.17
N TYR A 443 -23.26 13.80 17.94
CA TYR A 443 -22.01 14.46 17.57
C TYR A 443 -21.53 13.99 16.21
N MET A 444 -21.20 14.92 15.31
CA MET A 444 -20.83 14.61 13.93
C MET A 444 -19.35 14.27 13.85
N VAL A 445 -19.05 13.02 13.51
CA VAL A 445 -17.70 12.48 13.36
C VAL A 445 -17.35 12.38 11.87
N PRO A 446 -16.18 12.88 11.44
CA PRO A 446 -15.71 12.71 10.07
C PRO A 446 -15.27 11.26 9.83
N ALA A 447 -16.07 10.49 9.08
CA ALA A 447 -15.76 9.11 8.75
C ALA A 447 -14.58 8.96 7.76
N ALA A 448 -14.21 10.05 7.09
CA ALA A 448 -13.11 10.07 6.13
C ALA A 448 -11.71 10.18 6.77
N GLY A 449 -11.61 10.48 8.07
CA GLY A 449 -10.35 10.77 8.74
C GLY A 449 -10.28 12.22 9.26
N ASP A 450 -9.10 12.65 9.70
CA ASP A 450 -8.94 13.96 10.36
C ASP A 450 -8.56 15.10 9.42
N ASP A 451 -8.05 14.79 8.23
CA ASP A 451 -7.51 15.77 7.30
C ASP A 451 -8.08 15.51 5.89
N PRO A 452 -8.71 16.51 5.24
CA PRO A 452 -9.15 16.37 3.86
C PRO A 452 -8.02 15.98 2.90
N ASN A 453 -6.76 16.36 3.17
CA ASN A 453 -5.64 16.02 2.31
C ASN A 453 -5.26 14.54 2.33
N GLU A 454 -5.91 13.71 3.17
CA GLU A 454 -5.82 12.26 3.05
C GLU A 454 -6.50 11.74 1.76
N PHE A 455 -7.41 12.51 1.15
CA PHE A 455 -7.91 12.21 -0.18
C PHE A 455 -6.86 12.47 -1.25
N CYS A 456 -7.01 11.79 -2.39
CA CYS A 456 -6.16 11.97 -3.55
C CYS A 456 -7.00 11.94 -4.83
N ILE A 457 -6.76 12.88 -5.73
CA ILE A 457 -7.34 12.87 -7.07
C ILE A 457 -6.21 12.77 -8.09
N VAL A 458 -6.29 11.74 -8.94
CA VAL A 458 -5.37 11.56 -10.07
C VAL A 458 -6.17 11.69 -11.36
N ILE A 459 -5.68 12.52 -12.28
CA ILE A 459 -6.27 12.62 -13.61
C ILE A 459 -5.68 11.53 -14.50
N GLY A 460 -6.54 10.76 -15.15
CA GLY A 460 -6.14 9.66 -16.02
C GLY A 460 -7.34 8.89 -16.55
N GLY A 461 -7.10 7.94 -17.45
CA GLY A 461 -8.13 7.10 -18.06
C GLY A 461 -8.45 7.53 -19.48
N GLY A 462 -9.37 6.80 -20.12
CA GLY A 462 -9.81 7.09 -21.48
C GLY A 462 -10.63 8.37 -21.60
N GLN A 463 -11.31 8.56 -22.72
CA GLN A 463 -12.25 9.69 -22.89
C GLN A 463 -13.68 9.36 -22.44
N GLU A 464 -13.95 8.12 -22.04
CA GLU A 464 -15.25 7.73 -21.47
C GLU A 464 -15.35 8.23 -20.02
N GLU A 465 -16.37 9.02 -19.70
CA GLU A 465 -16.57 9.68 -18.41
C GLU A 465 -16.96 8.69 -17.30
N ALA A 466 -15.93 7.96 -16.85
CA ALA A 466 -15.94 7.06 -15.71
C ALA A 466 -14.80 7.43 -14.74
N CYS A 467 -14.95 7.01 -13.49
CA CYS A 467 -13.92 7.13 -12.48
C CYS A 467 -13.77 5.81 -11.74
N VAL A 468 -12.60 5.63 -11.13
CA VAL A 468 -12.27 4.49 -10.28
C VAL A 468 -11.96 5.02 -8.89
N GLN A 469 -12.53 4.41 -7.85
CA GLN A 469 -12.21 4.74 -6.46
C GLN A 469 -11.39 3.62 -5.86
N LEU A 470 -10.15 3.96 -5.52
CA LEU A 470 -9.20 3.09 -4.84
C LEU A 470 -9.29 3.41 -3.36
N ALA A 471 -9.57 2.40 -2.56
CA ALA A 471 -9.75 2.59 -1.15
C ALA A 471 -8.41 2.68 -0.42
N GLY A 472 -8.21 3.74 0.35
CA GLY A 472 -6.90 4.09 0.90
C GLY A 472 -6.63 5.58 0.78
N ASP A 473 -5.83 6.06 1.71
CA ASP A 473 -5.34 7.44 1.74
C ASP A 473 -4.32 7.71 0.65
N ARG A 474 -4.05 9.01 0.48
CA ARG A 474 -2.87 9.52 -0.20
C ARG A 474 -1.62 8.81 0.33
N GLY A 475 -0.92 8.14 -0.58
CA GLY A 475 0.29 7.39 -0.26
C GLY A 475 1.50 8.29 0.05
N ASN A 476 2.69 7.70 0.07
CA ASN A 476 3.94 8.43 0.25
C ASN A 476 4.62 8.68 -1.10
N ALA A 477 5.07 9.90 -1.35
CA ALA A 477 5.82 10.25 -2.56
C ALA A 477 7.33 10.19 -2.35
N PHE A 478 8.02 9.63 -3.34
CA PHE A 478 9.48 9.51 -3.39
C PHE A 478 10.00 10.14 -4.69
N SER A 479 11.07 10.93 -4.58
CA SER A 479 11.71 11.57 -5.74
C SER A 479 12.35 10.53 -6.65
N ILE A 480 11.98 10.54 -7.92
CA ILE A 480 12.62 9.73 -8.97
C ILE A 480 13.93 10.40 -9.40
N ASP A 481 13.98 11.72 -9.43
CA ASP A 481 15.18 12.47 -9.86
C ASP A 481 16.37 12.24 -8.94
N ALA A 482 16.12 11.95 -7.66
CA ALA A 482 17.16 11.58 -6.70
C ALA A 482 17.85 10.24 -6.99
N TRP A 483 17.37 9.46 -7.98
CA TRP A 483 17.88 8.15 -8.38
C TRP A 483 18.28 8.07 -9.86
N LYS A 484 18.28 9.20 -10.58
CA LYS A 484 18.64 9.27 -12.01
C LYS A 484 20.14 9.08 -12.26
#